data_AF-A0A3D1LE57-F1
#
_entry.id   AF-A0A3D1LE57-F1
#
_cell.length_a   1.000
_cell.length_b   1.000
_cell.length_c   1.000
_cell.angle_alpha   90.00
_cell.angle_beta   90.00
_cell.angle_gamma   90.00
#
_symmetry.space_group_name_H-M   'P 1'
#
loop_
_entity.id
_entity.type
_entity.pdbx_description
1 polymer ?
#
loop_
_entity_poly.entity_id
_entity_poly.type
_entity_poly.pdbx_seq_one_letter_code
_entity_poly.pdbx_strand_id
1 'polypeptide(L)'
;MTDPNPEDPATLGTVSIGGQVPAVVTDAEKRRAKVISPGGYCWNPAATDCVLVVKGNELYLAGMPQNGTKGLQPGEVMLFSKGASVKVMNDGEIHLAGDVYVEGDLYVNGQKMEVP
;
A
#
# COMPACT_ATOMS: atom_id res chain seq x y z
N MET A 1 8.80 -39.41 7.29
CA MET A 1 9.05 -38.59 6.08
C MET A 1 8.96 -37.14 6.52
N THR A 2 10.10 -36.50 6.72
CA THR A 2 10.19 -35.04 6.87
C THR A 2 9.99 -34.44 5.48
N ASP A 3 9.10 -33.46 5.35
CA ASP A 3 8.88 -32.74 4.10
C ASP A 3 10.22 -32.20 3.59
N PRO A 4 10.64 -32.52 2.35
CA PRO A 4 12.01 -32.30 1.91
C PRO A 4 12.35 -30.82 1.69
N ASN A 5 11.37 -29.90 1.81
CA ASN A 5 11.62 -28.47 1.87
C ASN A 5 10.37 -27.77 2.44
N PRO A 6 10.35 -27.29 3.70
CA PRO A 6 9.27 -26.42 4.13
C PRO A 6 9.29 -25.18 3.23
N GLU A 7 8.20 -24.93 2.49
CA GLU A 7 8.09 -23.67 1.76
C GLU A 7 8.28 -22.51 2.74
N ASP A 8 9.10 -21.53 2.36
CA ASP A 8 9.29 -20.32 3.17
C ASP A 8 7.90 -19.70 3.48
N PRO A 9 7.53 -19.54 4.77
CA PRO A 9 6.21 -19.02 5.16
C PRO A 9 5.92 -17.63 4.58
N ALA A 10 6.96 -16.89 4.18
CA ALA A 10 6.78 -15.66 3.43
C ALA A 10 7.87 -15.49 2.36
N THR A 11 7.53 -14.89 1.23
CA THR A 11 8.52 -14.62 0.18
C THR A 11 8.15 -13.38 -0.60
N LEU A 12 9.09 -12.82 -1.36
CA LEU A 12 8.77 -11.75 -2.31
C LEU A 12 8.20 -12.36 -3.59
N GLY A 13 7.21 -11.68 -4.15
CA GLY A 13 6.61 -12.03 -5.43
C GLY A 13 6.34 -10.80 -6.29
N THR A 14 6.13 -11.02 -7.58
CA THR A 14 5.73 -9.96 -8.51
C THR A 14 4.27 -10.16 -8.89
N VAL A 15 3.45 -9.13 -8.72
CA VAL A 15 2.03 -9.17 -9.11
C VAL A 15 1.94 -9.33 -10.64
N SER A 16 1.35 -10.42 -11.11
CA SER A 16 1.09 -10.64 -12.54
C SER A 16 -0.25 -10.07 -12.97
N ILE A 17 -1.25 -10.10 -12.09
CA ILE A 17 -2.58 -9.52 -12.29
C ILE A 17 -2.90 -8.66 -11.06
N GLY A 18 -3.07 -7.36 -11.25
CA GLY A 18 -3.48 -6.44 -10.17
C GLY A 18 -4.99 -6.46 -9.92
N GLY A 19 -5.46 -5.58 -9.03
CA GLY A 19 -6.90 -5.42 -8.79
C GLY A 19 -7.43 -6.15 -7.55
N GLN A 20 -8.75 -6.31 -7.50
CA GLN A 20 -9.49 -6.89 -6.36
C GLN A 20 -9.15 -8.37 -6.10
N VAL A 21 -8.80 -9.13 -7.13
CA VAL A 21 -8.46 -10.56 -7.03
C VAL A 21 -7.08 -10.77 -7.67
N PRO A 22 -6.01 -10.31 -7.02
CA PRO A 22 -4.69 -10.30 -7.63
C PRO A 22 -4.11 -11.71 -7.81
N ALA A 23 -3.20 -11.81 -8.78
CA ALA A 23 -2.33 -12.96 -8.97
C ALA A 23 -0.88 -12.54 -8.82
N VAL A 24 -0.05 -13.44 -8.28
CA VAL A 24 1.36 -13.18 -7.98
C VAL A 24 2.22 -14.33 -8.44
N VAL A 25 3.37 -14.00 -9.04
CA VAL A 25 4.41 -14.97 -9.38
C VAL A 25 5.46 -14.95 -8.29
N THR A 26 5.73 -16.12 -7.72
CA THR A 26 6.86 -16.35 -6.80
C THR A 26 7.81 -17.35 -7.46
N ASP A 27 7.48 -18.63 -7.37
CA ASP A 27 8.04 -19.74 -8.16
C ASP A 27 7.17 -20.11 -9.36
N ALA A 28 5.85 -20.04 -9.19
CA ALA A 28 4.83 -20.13 -10.21
C ALA A 28 3.76 -19.05 -9.98
N GLU A 29 2.89 -18.83 -10.97
CA GLU A 29 1.73 -17.95 -10.80
C GLU A 29 0.73 -18.57 -9.82
N LYS A 30 0.36 -17.80 -8.80
CA LYS A 30 -0.65 -18.14 -7.81
C LYS A 30 -1.79 -17.14 -7.92
N ARG A 31 -3.01 -17.64 -8.09
CA ARG A 31 -4.21 -16.82 -8.33
C ARG A 31 -5.06 -16.70 -7.07
N ARG A 32 -5.93 -15.68 -7.07
CA ARG A 32 -6.90 -15.40 -5.98
C ARG A 32 -6.20 -15.11 -4.65
N ALA A 33 -5.06 -14.41 -4.71
CA ALA A 33 -4.43 -13.87 -3.52
C ALA A 33 -5.37 -12.85 -2.86
N LYS A 34 -5.31 -12.74 -1.54
CA LYS A 34 -6.04 -11.72 -0.78
C LYS A 34 -5.07 -10.60 -0.40
N VAL A 35 -5.54 -9.36 -0.39
CA VAL A 35 -4.73 -8.23 0.07
C VAL A 35 -5.02 -8.01 1.55
N ILE A 36 -3.97 -7.83 2.34
CA ILE A 36 -4.05 -7.38 3.73
C ILE A 36 -3.28 -6.08 3.89
N SER A 37 -3.81 -5.18 4.70
CA SER A 37 -3.28 -3.85 4.95
C SER A 37 -3.53 -3.45 6.40
N PRO A 38 -2.82 -2.44 6.94
CA PRO A 38 -3.19 -1.82 8.20
C PRO A 38 -4.67 -1.40 8.21
N GLY A 39 -5.35 -1.52 9.35
CA GLY A 39 -6.75 -1.12 9.48
C GLY A 39 -6.95 0.35 9.08
N GLY A 40 -7.90 0.62 8.19
CA GLY A 40 -8.14 1.96 7.63
C GLY A 40 -7.29 2.32 6.40
N TYR A 41 -6.31 1.49 6.03
CA TYR A 41 -5.56 1.63 4.77
C TYR A 41 -6.12 0.65 3.73
N CYS A 42 -6.51 1.16 2.56
CA CYS A 42 -6.95 0.33 1.44
C CYS A 42 -5.98 0.51 0.28
N TRP A 43 -5.34 -0.58 -0.14
CA TRP A 43 -4.38 -0.60 -1.23
C TRP A 43 -4.80 -1.62 -2.27
N ASN A 44 -4.68 -1.23 -3.53
CA ASN A 44 -4.98 -2.06 -4.68
C ASN A 44 -3.66 -2.31 -5.45
N PRO A 45 -3.08 -3.53 -5.38
CA PRO A 45 -1.83 -3.85 -6.04
C PRO A 45 -1.93 -3.69 -7.56
N ALA A 46 -0.94 -3.04 -8.16
CA ALA A 46 -0.80 -2.95 -9.60
C ALA A 46 -0.01 -4.14 -10.14
N ALA A 47 -0.24 -4.48 -11.42
CA ALA A 47 0.65 -5.40 -12.11
C ALA A 47 2.09 -4.88 -12.04
N THR A 48 3.05 -5.79 -11.94
CA THR A 48 4.49 -5.55 -11.74
C THR A 48 4.93 -5.07 -10.36
N ASP A 49 4.00 -4.82 -9.42
CA ASP A 49 4.37 -4.51 -8.03
C ASP A 49 5.11 -5.69 -7.39
N CYS A 50 6.23 -5.40 -6.72
CA CYS A 50 6.94 -6.35 -5.87
C CYS A 50 6.31 -6.36 -4.48
N VAL A 51 5.82 -7.52 -4.04
CA VAL A 51 4.98 -7.67 -2.86
C VAL A 51 5.49 -8.74 -1.92
N LEU A 52 5.30 -8.54 -0.61
CA LEU A 52 5.47 -9.59 0.38
C LEU A 52 4.26 -10.54 0.32
N VAL A 53 4.53 -11.78 -0.04
CA VAL A 53 3.57 -12.87 -0.12
C VAL A 53 3.69 -13.70 1.15
N VAL A 54 2.63 -13.75 1.95
CA VAL A 54 2.54 -14.63 3.12
C VAL A 54 1.76 -15.88 2.72
N LYS A 55 2.36 -17.04 2.98
CA LYS A 55 1.82 -18.35 2.61
C LYS A 55 1.29 -19.06 3.86
N GLY A 56 -0.02 -19.26 3.92
CA GLY A 56 -0.67 -20.10 4.92
C GLY A 56 -1.74 -20.97 4.28
N ASN A 57 -2.87 -21.19 4.96
CA ASN A 57 -4.03 -21.84 4.36
C ASN A 57 -4.57 -21.09 3.13
N GLU A 58 -4.32 -19.79 3.08
CA GLU A 58 -4.60 -18.91 1.95
C GLU A 58 -3.36 -18.07 1.63
N LEU A 59 -3.39 -17.43 0.46
CA LEU A 59 -2.32 -16.59 -0.02
C LEU A 59 -2.62 -15.11 0.24
N TYR A 60 -1.71 -14.41 0.89
CA TYR A 60 -1.90 -13.01 1.26
C TYR A 60 -0.79 -12.12 0.68
N LEU A 61 -1.17 -10.94 0.19
CA LEU A 61 -0.27 -9.85 -0.17
C LEU A 61 -0.29 -8.82 0.97
N ALA A 62 0.83 -8.68 1.67
CA ALA A 62 0.90 -7.88 2.90
C ALA A 62 1.39 -6.43 2.68
N GLY A 63 1.91 -6.13 1.50
CA GLY A 63 2.49 -4.84 1.17
C GLY A 63 3.65 -4.98 0.20
N MET A 64 4.37 -3.88 -0.01
CA MET A 64 5.55 -3.81 -0.86
C MET A 64 6.79 -3.49 -0.02
N PRO A 65 7.98 -3.99 -0.39
CA PRO A 65 9.23 -3.47 0.15
C PRO A 65 9.33 -1.95 -0.04
N GLN A 66 9.80 -1.25 0.98
CA GLN A 66 10.06 0.18 0.85
C GLN A 66 11.32 0.42 0.01
N ASN A 67 11.22 1.33 -0.96
CA ASN A 67 12.39 1.80 -1.70
C ASN A 67 12.93 3.08 -1.05
N GLY A 68 13.71 2.89 0.03
CA GLY A 68 14.24 3.98 0.85
C GLY A 68 13.15 4.79 1.55
N THR A 69 13.51 5.98 2.02
CA THR A 69 12.62 6.83 2.85
C THR A 69 11.87 7.90 2.06
N LYS A 70 12.11 8.03 0.74
CA LYS A 70 11.57 9.14 -0.08
C LYS A 70 11.89 10.54 0.47
N GLY A 71 13.01 10.66 1.17
CA GLY A 71 13.44 11.91 1.79
C GLY A 71 12.73 12.26 3.10
N LEU A 72 11.91 11.35 3.64
CA LEU A 72 11.30 11.49 4.96
C LEU A 72 12.37 11.42 6.06
N GLN A 73 12.19 12.25 7.08
CA GLN A 73 12.90 12.16 8.35
C GLN A 73 12.28 11.10 9.26
N PRO A 74 13.01 10.57 10.26
CA PRO A 74 12.43 9.67 11.26
C PRO A 74 11.20 10.29 11.93
N GLY A 75 10.09 9.55 11.95
CA GLY A 75 8.80 10.00 12.50
C GLY A 75 7.80 10.54 11.46
N GLU A 76 8.28 10.94 10.29
CA GLU A 76 7.40 11.42 9.22
C GLU A 76 6.74 10.26 8.47
N VAL A 77 5.54 10.51 7.95
CA VAL A 77 4.75 9.50 7.21
C VAL A 77 4.25 10.05 5.89
N MET A 78 4.14 9.17 4.89
CA MET A 78 3.64 9.51 3.56
C MET A 78 2.68 8.44 3.04
N LEU A 79 1.54 8.88 2.53
CA LEU A 79 0.67 8.11 1.64
C LEU A 79 0.92 8.59 0.22
N PHE A 80 1.13 7.69 -0.74
CA PHE A 80 1.42 8.12 -2.12
C PHE A 80 0.96 7.11 -3.16
N SER A 81 0.66 7.63 -4.34
CA SER A 81 0.51 6.86 -5.58
C SER A 81 1.49 7.38 -6.62
N LYS A 82 1.30 7.04 -7.91
CA LYS A 82 2.10 7.61 -9.00
C LYS A 82 1.82 9.09 -9.25
N GLY A 83 0.65 9.61 -8.85
CA GLY A 83 0.19 10.95 -9.23
C GLY A 83 -0.11 11.91 -8.06
N ALA A 84 -0.25 11.40 -6.84
CA ALA A 84 -0.61 12.22 -5.68
C ALA A 84 0.06 11.71 -4.40
N SER A 85 0.19 12.59 -3.41
CA SER A 85 0.69 12.22 -2.09
C SER A 85 0.18 13.10 -0.96
N VAL A 86 0.15 12.52 0.23
CA VAL A 86 -0.06 13.19 1.52
C VAL A 86 1.17 12.92 2.38
N LYS A 87 1.86 13.95 2.84
CA LYS A 87 2.99 13.82 3.79
C LYS A 87 2.66 14.54 5.09
N VAL A 88 2.93 13.90 6.22
CA VAL A 88 2.87 14.52 7.55
C VAL A 88 4.30 14.69 8.03
N MET A 89 4.68 15.95 8.25
CA MET A 89 6.04 16.38 8.57
C MET A 89 6.22 16.59 10.08
N ASN A 90 7.46 16.50 10.57
CA ASN A 90 7.75 16.63 12.00
C ASN A 90 7.55 18.05 12.56
N ASP A 91 7.58 19.07 11.70
CA ASP A 91 7.37 20.48 12.07
C ASP A 91 5.88 20.86 12.15
N GLY A 92 4.98 19.90 11.93
CA GLY A 92 3.53 20.09 11.96
C GLY A 92 2.93 20.42 10.60
N GLU A 93 3.72 20.51 9.53
CA GLU A 93 3.20 20.72 8.18
C GLU A 93 2.58 19.44 7.61
N ILE A 94 1.49 19.59 6.84
CA ILE A 94 0.93 18.54 6.00
C ILE A 94 1.04 18.99 4.55
N HIS A 95 1.81 18.24 3.76
CA HIS A 95 2.00 18.55 2.34
C HIS A 95 1.09 17.66 1.50
N LEU A 96 0.22 18.30 0.71
CA LEU A 96 -0.63 17.67 -0.27
C LEU A 96 -0.10 17.98 -1.68
N ALA A 97 0.07 16.95 -2.51
CA ALA A 97 0.49 17.11 -3.90
C ALA A 97 -0.47 16.38 -4.84
N GLY A 98 -0.84 17.03 -5.94
CA GLY A 98 -1.89 16.62 -6.88
C GLY A 98 -3.14 17.49 -6.75
N ASP A 99 -4.18 17.16 -7.52
CA ASP A 99 -5.49 17.81 -7.40
C ASP A 99 -6.20 17.33 -6.13
N VAL A 100 -6.73 18.27 -5.35
CA VAL A 100 -7.43 17.99 -4.09
C VAL A 100 -8.92 18.25 -4.27
N TYR A 101 -9.71 17.18 -4.20
CA TYR A 101 -11.16 17.23 -4.19
C TYR A 101 -11.65 16.93 -2.78
N VAL A 102 -12.57 17.74 -2.27
CA VAL A 102 -13.20 17.56 -0.95
C VAL A 102 -14.68 17.28 -1.16
N GLU A 103 -15.11 16.10 -0.72
CA GLU A 103 -16.53 15.76 -0.63
C GLU A 103 -17.00 15.99 0.82
N GLY A 104 -18.03 16.82 0.98
CA GLY A 104 -18.52 17.27 2.29
C GLY A 104 -18.03 18.68 2.63
N ASP A 105 -17.93 18.97 3.92
CA ASP A 105 -17.60 20.30 4.41
C ASP A 105 -16.08 20.46 4.61
N LEU A 106 -15.50 21.53 4.06
CA LEU A 106 -14.14 21.97 4.36
C LEU A 106 -14.16 23.02 5.47
N TYR A 107 -13.37 22.83 6.51
CA TYR A 107 -13.18 23.81 7.59
C TYR A 107 -11.73 24.30 7.63
N VAL A 108 -11.53 25.61 7.68
CA VAL A 108 -10.22 26.25 7.83
C VAL A 108 -10.26 27.09 9.10
N ASN A 109 -9.38 26.79 10.06
CA ASN A 109 -9.35 27.45 11.37
C ASN A 109 -10.73 27.46 12.07
N GLY A 110 -11.49 26.37 11.94
CA GLY A 110 -12.83 26.23 12.51
C GLY A 110 -13.96 26.91 11.73
N GLN A 111 -13.66 27.61 10.63
CA GLN A 111 -14.66 28.25 9.78
C GLN A 111 -14.98 27.38 8.58
N LYS A 112 -16.27 27.16 8.31
CA LYS A 112 -16.71 26.45 7.10
C LYS A 112 -16.34 27.27 5.87
N MET A 113 -15.64 26.65 4.94
CA MET A 113 -15.36 27.22 3.62
C MET A 113 -16.61 27.03 2.76
N GLU A 114 -17.20 28.14 2.34
CA GLU A 114 -18.25 28.12 1.34
C GLU A 114 -17.60 27.98 -0.04
N VAL A 115 -18.02 26.96 -0.78
CA VAL A 115 -17.61 26.79 -2.18
C VAL A 115 -18.47 27.75 -3.01
N PRO A 116 -17.87 28.57 -3.90
CA PRO A 116 -18.63 29.47 -4.78
C PRO A 116 -19.66 28.74 -5.66
#